data_AF-A0A950EB27-F1
#
_entry.id   AF-A0A950EB27-F1
#
_cell.length_a   1.000
_cell.length_b   1.000
_cell.length_c   1.000
_cell.angle_alpha   90.00
_cell.angle_beta   90.00
_cell.angle_gamma   90.00
#
_symmetry.space_group_name_H-M   'P 1'
#
loop_
_entity.id
_entity.type
_entity.pdbx_description
1 polymer ?
#
loop_
_entity_poly.entity_id
_entity_poly.type
_entity_poly.pdbx_seq_one_letter_code
_entity_poly.pdbx_strand_id
1 'polypeptide(L)'
;MAVHAAAGPGRILAVPYEAVRRDPVGTVRRIHAHFDPPYDPGTDARIGAWLARNPQHKHGVHRYSLEQFGLDAEAVRRRFAAYRAWASAQADRDGATP
;
A
#
# COMPACT_ATOMS: atom_id res chain seq x y z
N MET A 1 -5.45 -6.00 14.22
CA MET A 1 -6.02 -4.68 13.86
C MET A 1 -6.31 -3.79 15.07
N ALA A 2 -6.01 -4.23 16.31
CA ALA A 2 -6.23 -3.44 17.52
C ALA A 2 -5.45 -2.10 17.52
N VAL A 3 -4.21 -2.08 17.01
CA VAL A 3 -3.42 -0.83 16.92
C VAL A 3 -4.09 0.21 16.02
N HIS A 4 -4.67 -0.20 14.88
CA HIS A 4 -5.39 0.73 14.01
C HIS A 4 -6.70 1.23 14.63
N ALA A 5 -7.35 0.42 15.46
CA ALA A 5 -8.56 0.81 16.18
C ALA A 5 -8.25 1.72 17.39
N ALA A 6 -7.12 1.49 18.07
CA ALA A 6 -6.70 2.24 19.24
C ALA A 6 -5.92 3.52 18.89
N ALA A 7 -5.41 3.64 17.67
CA ALA A 7 -4.77 4.85 17.20
C ALA A 7 -5.78 5.99 17.16
N GLY A 8 -5.39 7.16 17.68
CA GLY A 8 -6.18 8.38 17.54
C GLY A 8 -6.39 8.75 16.06
N PRO A 9 -7.39 9.60 15.76
CA PRO A 9 -7.68 10.02 14.39
C PRO A 9 -6.44 10.65 13.73
N GLY A 10 -6.21 10.36 12.45
CA GLY A 10 -5.10 10.94 11.66
C GLY A 10 -3.70 10.40 11.99
N ARG A 11 -3.58 9.39 12.85
CA ARG A 11 -2.27 8.81 13.23
C ARG A 11 -1.77 7.74 12.27
N ILE A 12 -2.68 7.10 11.52
CA ILE A 12 -2.37 6.02 10.61
C ILE A 12 -3.14 6.24 9.31
N LEU A 13 -2.40 6.23 8.20
CA LEU A 13 -2.95 6.16 6.85
C LEU A 13 -2.68 4.75 6.30
N ALA A 14 -3.74 3.96 6.11
CA ALA A 14 -3.64 2.68 5.42
C ALA A 14 -3.62 2.93 3.91
N VAL A 15 -2.56 2.50 3.23
CA VAL A 15 -2.43 2.61 1.78
C VAL A 15 -2.36 1.21 1.17
N PRO A 16 -3.35 0.79 0.35
CA PRO A 16 -3.27 -0.49 -0.33
C PRO A 16 -2.15 -0.47 -1.37
N TYR A 17 -1.47 -1.60 -1.52
CA TYR A 17 -0.33 -1.74 -2.42
C TYR A 17 -0.68 -1.36 -3.88
N GLU A 18 -1.88 -1.73 -4.33
CA GLU A 18 -2.39 -1.45 -5.67
C GLU A 18 -2.57 0.06 -5.92
N ALA A 19 -2.89 0.85 -4.89
CA ALA A 19 -2.93 2.32 -5.03
C ALA A 19 -1.52 2.88 -5.32
N VAL A 20 -0.49 2.36 -4.63
CA VAL A 20 0.91 2.75 -4.86
C VAL A 20 1.34 2.37 -6.28
N ARG A 21 0.96 1.17 -6.75
CA ARG A 21 1.33 0.71 -8.10
C ARG A 21 0.62 1.47 -9.22
N ARG A 22 -0.65 1.79 -9.03
CA ARG A 22 -1.49 2.45 -10.05
C ARG A 22 -1.19 3.94 -10.15
N ASP A 23 -1.05 4.61 -9.00
CA ASP A 23 -0.80 6.04 -8.92
C ASP A 23 0.13 6.36 -7.74
N PRO A 24 1.46 6.16 -7.92
CA PRO A 24 2.43 6.45 -6.87
C PRO A 24 2.48 7.96 -6.53
N VAL A 25 2.28 8.85 -7.50
CA VAL A 25 2.32 10.30 -7.27
C VAL A 25 1.10 10.75 -6.46
N GLY A 26 -0.11 10.35 -6.86
CA GLY A 26 -1.32 10.64 -6.10
C GLY A 26 -1.30 10.01 -4.70
N THR A 27 -0.70 8.84 -4.55
CA THR A 27 -0.49 8.23 -3.23
C THR A 27 0.41 9.08 -2.33
N VAL A 28 1.52 9.60 -2.84
CA VAL A 28 2.40 10.49 -2.05
C VAL A 28 1.69 11.81 -1.71
N ARG A 29 0.94 12.40 -2.65
CA ARG A 29 0.10 13.57 -2.35
C ARG A 29 -0.89 13.30 -1.22
N ARG A 30 -1.54 12.12 -1.23
CA ARG A 30 -2.48 11.70 -0.18
C ARG A 30 -1.79 11.54 1.19
N ILE A 31 -0.56 11.00 1.22
CA ILE A 31 0.24 10.91 2.45
C ILE A 31 0.50 12.32 3.01
N HIS A 32 0.91 13.25 2.16
CA HIS A 32 1.13 14.63 2.59
C HIS A 32 -0.16 15.31 3.07
N ALA A 33 -1.27 15.17 2.35
CA ALA A 33 -2.55 15.73 2.78
C ALA A 33 -3.04 15.16 4.12
N HIS A 34 -2.72 13.90 4.44
CA HIS A 34 -3.16 13.27 5.68
C HIS A 34 -2.36 13.70 6.91
N PHE A 35 -1.04 13.88 6.77
CA PHE A 35 -0.15 14.19 7.90
C PHE A 35 0.29 15.66 7.96
N ASP A 36 -0.15 16.48 7.00
CA ASP A 36 0.21 17.89 6.84
C ASP A 36 1.72 18.23 6.76
N PRO A 37 2.62 17.42 6.15
CA PRO A 37 3.96 17.88 5.84
C PRO A 37 3.98 18.76 4.57
N PRO A 38 4.92 19.72 4.46
CA PRO A 38 5.05 20.56 3.28
C PRO A 38 5.13 19.77 1.96
N TYR A 39 4.29 20.12 0.98
CA TYR A 39 4.31 19.55 -0.36
C TYR A 39 4.67 20.63 -1.39
N ASP A 40 5.94 20.67 -1.76
CA ASP A 40 6.48 21.65 -2.72
C ASP A 40 6.07 21.31 -4.17
N PRO A 41 5.82 22.30 -5.05
CA PRO A 41 5.44 22.06 -6.45
C PRO A 41 6.41 21.17 -7.25
N GLY A 42 7.70 21.14 -6.90
CA GLY A 42 8.69 20.28 -7.55
C GLY A 42 8.66 18.82 -7.09
N THR A 43 7.83 18.48 -6.10
CA THR A 43 7.81 17.14 -5.49
C THR A 43 7.31 16.08 -6.46
N ASP A 44 6.26 16.37 -7.24
CA ASP A 44 5.76 15.44 -8.27
C ASP A 44 6.84 15.10 -9.30
N ALA A 45 7.58 16.11 -9.76
CA ALA A 45 8.65 15.93 -10.73
C ALA A 45 9.81 15.09 -10.17
N ARG A 46 10.18 15.31 -8.90
CA ARG A 46 11.19 14.49 -8.21
C ARG A 46 10.75 13.03 -8.09
N ILE A 47 9.50 12.78 -7.71
CA ILE A 47 8.94 11.42 -7.62
C ILE A 47 8.93 10.77 -8.99
N GLY A 48 8.42 11.46 -10.02
CA GLY A 48 8.40 10.96 -11.40
C GLY A 48 9.79 10.60 -11.92
N ALA A 49 10.79 11.48 -11.71
CA ALA A 49 12.17 11.23 -12.10
C ALA A 49 12.79 10.05 -11.34
N TRP A 50 12.41 9.83 -10.08
CA TRP A 50 12.86 8.66 -9.33
C TRP A 50 12.23 7.37 -9.86
N LEU A 51 10.92 7.37 -10.13
CA LEU A 51 10.18 6.22 -10.66
C LEU A 51 10.73 5.79 -12.03
N ALA A 52 11.02 6.73 -12.92
CA ALA A 52 11.61 6.46 -14.23
C ALA A 52 12.98 5.76 -14.13
N ARG A 53 13.77 6.09 -13.10
CA ARG A 53 15.09 5.47 -12.84
C ARG A 53 15.01 4.18 -12.02
N ASN A 54 13.87 3.90 -11.40
CA ASN A 54 13.68 2.77 -10.49
C ASN A 54 12.41 1.99 -10.81
N PRO A 55 12.27 1.45 -12.04
CA PRO A 55 11.11 0.64 -12.38
C PRO A 55 11.03 -0.59 -11.48
N GLN A 56 9.81 -0.98 -11.15
CA GLN A 56 9.55 -2.22 -10.42
C GLN A 56 10.15 -3.40 -11.21
N HIS A 57 10.84 -4.31 -10.52
CA HIS A 57 11.55 -5.45 -11.12
C HIS A 57 12.78 -5.11 -11.98
N LYS A 58 13.41 -3.95 -11.78
CA LYS A 58 14.70 -3.61 -12.45
C LYS A 58 15.82 -4.65 -12.27
N HIS A 59 15.70 -5.56 -11.31
CA HIS A 59 16.63 -6.67 -11.04
C HIS A 59 16.02 -8.06 -11.30
N GLY A 60 14.90 -8.15 -12.02
CA GLY A 60 14.20 -9.39 -12.33
C GLY A 60 12.98 -9.67 -11.44
N VAL A 61 12.17 -10.64 -11.86
CA VAL A 61 10.99 -11.13 -11.11
C VAL A 61 11.36 -12.46 -10.46
N HIS A 62 11.50 -12.46 -9.14
CA HIS A 62 11.60 -13.70 -8.38
C HIS A 62 10.20 -14.30 -8.23
N ARG A 63 10.01 -15.52 -8.76
CA ARG A 63 8.77 -16.27 -8.58
C ARG A 63 8.96 -17.25 -7.44
N TYR A 64 8.21 -17.03 -6.37
CA TYR A 64 8.13 -17.93 -5.22
C TYR A 64 6.74 -18.55 -5.15
N SER A 65 6.69 -19.82 -4.73
CA SER A 65 5.44 -20.50 -4.40
C SER A 65 5.38 -20.76 -2.90
N LEU A 66 4.17 -20.90 -2.34
CA LEU A 66 4.01 -21.18 -0.91
C LEU A 66 4.54 -22.57 -0.55
N GLU A 67 4.40 -23.51 -1.48
CA GLU A 67 4.81 -24.91 -1.36
C GLU A 67 6.33 -25.04 -1.19
N GLN A 68 7.13 -24.14 -1.78
CA GLN A 68 8.59 -24.09 -1.58
C GLN A 68 9.00 -23.87 -0.12
N PHE A 69 8.08 -23.37 0.71
CA PHE A 69 8.29 -23.14 2.13
C PHE A 69 7.41 -24.06 3.01
N GLY A 70 6.79 -25.09 2.42
CA GLY A 70 5.88 -25.99 3.12
C GLY A 70 4.58 -25.33 3.61
N LEU A 71 4.17 -24.23 2.96
CA LEU A 71 2.96 -23.49 3.34
C LEU A 71 1.77 -23.89 2.45
N ASP A 72 0.62 -24.14 3.07
CA ASP A 72 -0.65 -24.33 2.38
C ASP A 72 -1.36 -22.99 2.14
N ALA A 73 -1.81 -22.78 0.90
CA ALA A 73 -2.46 -21.54 0.50
C ALA A 73 -3.78 -21.30 1.23
N GLU A 74 -4.55 -22.36 1.52
CA GLU A 74 -5.82 -22.22 2.23
C GLU A 74 -5.61 -21.85 3.70
N ALA A 75 -4.64 -22.49 4.35
CA ALA A 75 -4.22 -22.17 5.71
C ALA A 75 -3.77 -20.71 5.83
N VAL A 76 -2.97 -20.20 4.88
CA VAL A 76 -2.58 -18.80 4.82
C VAL A 76 -3.83 -17.90 4.64
N ARG A 77 -4.71 -18.21 3.69
CA ARG A 77 -5.93 -17.43 3.47
C ARG A 77 -6.81 -17.35 4.72
N ARG A 78 -7.00 -18.47 5.44
CA ARG A 78 -7.75 -18.51 6.71
C ARG A 78 -7.05 -17.69 7.78
N ARG A 79 -5.73 -17.85 7.92
CA ARG A 79 -4.91 -17.12 8.91
C ARG A 79 -4.99 -15.60 8.76
N PHE A 80 -5.10 -15.12 7.52
CA PHE A 80 -5.19 -13.69 7.18
C PHE A 80 -6.62 -13.19 6.92
N ALA A 81 -7.66 -13.99 7.12
CA ALA A 81 -9.04 -13.63 6.77
C ALA A 81 -9.50 -12.31 7.41
N ALA A 82 -9.26 -12.13 8.71
CA ALA A 82 -9.63 -10.91 9.42
C ALA A 82 -8.89 -9.66 8.89
N TYR A 83 -7.61 -9.81 8.53
CA TYR A 83 -6.84 -8.71 7.94
C TYR A 83 -7.35 -8.34 6.55
N ARG A 84 -7.63 -9.34 5.72
CA ARG A 84 -8.16 -9.14 4.36
C ARG A 84 -9.53 -8.45 4.40
N ALA A 85 -10.42 -8.87 5.29
CA ALA A 85 -11.72 -8.22 5.49
C ALA A 85 -11.58 -6.76 5.93
N TRP A 86 -10.69 -6.49 6.90
CA TRP A 86 -10.37 -5.12 7.31
C TRP A 86 -9.79 -4.29 6.15
N ALA A 87 -8.85 -4.84 5.38
CA ALA A 87 -8.21 -4.13 4.28
C ALA A 87 -9.20 -3.80 3.15
N SER A 88 -10.11 -4.72 2.81
CA SER A 88 -11.20 -4.45 1.85
C SER A 88 -12.11 -3.34 2.34
N ALA A 89 -12.56 -3.40 3.60
CA ALA A 89 -13.41 -2.36 4.17
C ALA A 89 -12.73 -0.98 4.23
N GLN A 90 -11.40 -0.93 4.37
CA GLN A 90 -10.64 0.33 4.31
C GLN A 90 -10.52 0.87 2.88
N ALA A 91 -10.28 0.00 1.89
CA ALA A 91 -10.22 0.40 0.49
C ALA A 91 -11.54 1.03 0.01
N ASP A 92 -12.68 0.47 0.43
CA ASP A 92 -14.02 0.99 0.12
C ASP A 92 -14.24 2.40 0.70
N ARG A 93 -13.80 2.64 1.94
CA ARG A 93 -13.90 3.96 2.61
C ARG A 93 -13.05 5.03 1.94
N ASP A 94 -11.93 4.63 1.37
CA ASP A 94 -10.96 5.53 0.75
C ASP A 94 -11.30 5.87 -0.71
N GLY A 95 -12.41 5.35 -1.26
CA GLY A 95 -12.79 5.55 -2.67
C GLY A 95 -11.82 4.93 -3.66
N ALA A 96 -10.94 4.02 -3.21
CA ALA A 96 -10.03 3.27 -4.05
C ALA A 96 -10.74 1.99 -4.55
N THR A 97 -11.75 2.16 -5.39
CA THR A 97 -12.40 1.03 -6.07
C THR A 97 -11.44 0.44 -7.13
N PRO A 98 -11.43 -0.90 -7.38
CA PRO A 98 -10.42 -1.60 -8.16
C PRO A 98 -10.20 -1.11 -9.59
#